data_AF-A0A7D8UIG9-F1
#
_entry.id   AF-A0A7D8UIG9-F1
#
_cell.length_a   1.000
_cell.length_b   1.000
_cell.length_c   1.000
_cell.angle_alpha   90.00
_cell.angle_beta   90.00
_cell.angle_gamma   90.00
#
_symmetry.space_group_name_H-M   'P 1'
#
loop_
_entity.id
_entity.type
_entity.pdbx_description
1 polymer ?
#
loop_
_entity_poly.entity_id
_entity_poly.type
_entity_poly.pdbx_seq_one_letter_code
_entity_poly.pdbx_strand_id
1 'polypeptide(L)'
;MSTHQHISLREPATVIPGPVPQQYEFLQAPGPLRKYRINFRHPAYAGDDNPLFTLYAWDHAEGGIHHGLAHNACSIFADNRFDGYLSSTCDGEHGERIKAGWDDLLPAADTDYYFYVPHPPNSTVPPVPPVPPVPPAPPVPPAPPAPPVPPVPPVPPNPESRPPYRWPVVANFQDWKFPRVMPDIWTRCARIQGAGSNTAPQSTLTAAIRQRDISCRITAFESGTEVAHLIPEHERQWFLSNSMATWNTDLTLDPDNLLRDLGNAVLLRSDMHTAFDQRKFIFFPKDPEGFVLHMLEPTSDIGLLYHNTRLDIPQCSLEFLFARFAWSIFPSLSGFLSRPARSRLVIRSETDTGERVVEEVTNAIVLGRKATASRSNSPTKRSRIAAGLEEDDKNALKRSRIAAGLEEDDENAPKRYRICEAASAQCSFDSSLSTVEDAQPPSHSHQIDTAQSSWQSSNREIMKLPPENVYIEGLRRKALEQQRPPGYILQPYNRHRPAKEELELMGVEILENLDNNLYDPDLWPDPLT
;
A
#
# COMPACT_ATOMS: atom_id res chain seq x y z
N MET A 1 -26.65 -15.65 23.54
CA MET A 1 -27.23 -14.69 22.56
C MET A 1 -26.11 -13.73 22.23
N SER A 2 -25.56 -13.78 21.01
CA SER A 2 -24.45 -12.91 20.64
C SER A 2 -24.95 -11.47 20.67
N THR A 3 -24.34 -10.63 21.49
CA THR A 3 -24.65 -9.20 21.62
C THR A 3 -24.03 -8.37 20.50
N HIS A 4 -23.32 -9.01 19.57
CA HIS A 4 -22.56 -8.35 18.52
C HIS A 4 -23.33 -8.36 17.19
N GLN A 5 -23.29 -7.23 16.50
CA GLN A 5 -23.90 -7.05 15.19
C GLN A 5 -23.09 -7.79 14.12
N HIS A 6 -23.78 -8.33 13.12
CA HIS A 6 -23.17 -8.92 11.93
C HIS A 6 -23.06 -7.91 10.79
N ILE A 7 -22.12 -8.17 9.88
CA ILE A 7 -21.87 -7.32 8.71
C ILE A 7 -22.89 -7.60 7.63
N SER A 8 -23.48 -6.55 7.07
CA SER A 8 -24.33 -6.65 5.89
C SER A 8 -23.50 -6.51 4.61
N LEU A 9 -23.22 -7.60 3.92
CA LEU A 9 -22.42 -7.59 2.70
C LEU A 9 -23.23 -7.15 1.48
N ARG A 10 -22.57 -6.58 0.47
CA ARG A 10 -23.22 -6.19 -0.79
C ARG A 10 -23.15 -7.35 -1.79
N GLU A 11 -24.18 -7.45 -2.62
CA GLU A 11 -24.17 -8.36 -3.76
C GLU A 11 -23.03 -8.04 -4.74
N PRO A 12 -22.57 -9.03 -5.54
CA PRO A 12 -21.54 -8.81 -6.54
C PRO A 12 -21.86 -7.64 -7.47
N ALA A 13 -20.84 -6.83 -7.77
CA ALA A 13 -21.03 -5.66 -8.62
C ALA A 13 -21.27 -6.07 -10.08
N THR A 14 -22.12 -5.30 -10.75
CA THR A 14 -22.37 -5.37 -12.19
C THR A 14 -21.68 -4.20 -12.90
N VAL A 15 -21.62 -4.25 -14.24
CA VAL A 15 -21.02 -3.20 -15.08
C VAL A 15 -21.62 -1.82 -14.78
N ILE A 16 -22.93 -1.79 -14.51
CA ILE A 16 -23.64 -0.59 -14.09
C ILE A 16 -23.97 -0.78 -12.61
N PRO A 17 -23.14 -0.26 -11.69
CA PRO A 17 -23.40 -0.41 -10.26
C PRO A 17 -24.77 0.18 -9.94
N GLY A 18 -25.58 -0.58 -9.19
CA GLY A 18 -26.86 -0.11 -8.68
C GLY A 18 -26.69 1.06 -7.69
N PRO A 19 -27.80 1.65 -7.20
CA PRO A 19 -27.73 2.66 -6.16
C PRO A 19 -27.00 2.09 -4.92
N VAL A 20 -26.29 2.96 -4.20
CA VAL A 20 -25.60 2.58 -2.96
C VAL A 20 -26.66 2.04 -1.99
N PRO A 21 -26.51 0.81 -1.47
CA PRO A 21 -27.48 0.25 -0.54
C PRO A 21 -27.63 1.15 0.71
N GLN A 22 -28.83 1.22 1.27
CA GLN A 22 -29.15 2.10 2.41
C GLN A 22 -28.16 1.94 3.58
N GLN A 23 -27.76 0.69 3.87
CA GLN A 23 -26.80 0.38 4.94
C GLN A 23 -25.39 0.95 4.69
N TYR A 24 -25.09 1.44 3.50
CA TYR A 24 -23.80 2.01 3.10
C TYR A 24 -23.87 3.48 2.67
N GLU A 25 -25.05 4.12 2.73
CA GLU A 25 -25.21 5.55 2.38
C GLU A 25 -24.29 6.46 3.21
N PHE A 26 -23.96 6.06 4.43
CA PHE A 26 -23.02 6.78 5.30
C PHE A 26 -21.62 6.96 4.71
N LEU A 27 -21.25 6.19 3.67
CA LEU A 27 -19.97 6.33 2.95
C LEU A 27 -19.98 7.49 1.94
N GLN A 28 -21.13 8.08 1.60
CA GLN A 28 -21.21 9.23 0.68
C GLN A 28 -20.73 10.53 1.34
N ALA A 29 -21.07 10.69 2.62
CA ALA A 29 -20.61 11.77 3.47
C ALA A 29 -20.13 11.15 4.77
N PRO A 30 -18.98 10.44 4.76
CA PRO A 30 -18.45 9.86 5.97
C PRO A 30 -18.27 11.03 6.93
N GLY A 31 -18.95 10.99 8.07
CA GLY A 31 -18.75 11.93 9.16
C GLY A 31 -17.26 12.02 9.53
N PRO A 32 -16.87 12.82 10.53
CA PRO A 32 -15.46 13.03 10.84
C PRO A 32 -14.72 11.68 10.88
N LEU A 33 -13.70 11.51 10.04
CA LEU A 33 -13.01 10.22 9.80
C LEU A 33 -12.60 9.51 11.10
N ARG A 34 -12.41 10.27 12.18
CA ARG A 34 -12.15 9.76 13.53
C ARG A 34 -13.21 8.76 14.02
N LYS A 35 -14.50 8.93 13.70
CA LYS A 35 -15.57 7.98 14.07
C LYS A 35 -15.31 6.58 13.53
N TYR A 36 -14.66 6.48 12.37
CA TYR A 36 -14.41 5.23 11.68
C TYR A 36 -12.97 4.76 11.85
N ARG A 37 -12.25 5.21 12.88
CA ARG A 37 -10.86 4.79 13.09
C ARG A 37 -10.75 3.92 14.33
N ILE A 38 -10.16 2.75 14.16
CA ILE A 38 -9.83 1.86 15.25
C ILE A 38 -8.32 1.76 15.35
N ASN A 39 -7.77 2.10 16.52
CA ASN A 39 -6.36 1.89 16.78
C ASN A 39 -6.14 0.57 17.48
N PHE A 40 -5.17 -0.19 16.98
CA PHE A 40 -4.68 -1.39 17.62
C PHE A 40 -3.34 -1.08 18.27
N ARG A 41 -3.17 -1.56 19.49
CA ARG A 41 -2.00 -1.31 20.33
C ARG A 41 -1.36 -2.60 20.77
N HIS A 42 -0.08 -2.50 21.05
CA HIS A 42 0.67 -3.56 21.68
C HIS A 42 0.67 -3.32 23.22
N PRO A 43 0.23 -4.29 24.04
CA PRO A 43 -0.06 -4.07 25.47
C PRO A 43 1.18 -3.80 26.34
N ALA A 44 2.36 -4.30 25.95
CA ALA A 44 3.61 -4.02 26.67
C ALA A 44 4.20 -2.62 26.44
N TYR A 45 3.61 -1.80 25.58
CA TYR A 45 4.05 -0.41 25.36
C TYR A 45 3.01 0.56 25.95
N ALA A 46 3.48 1.67 26.50
CA ALA A 46 2.63 2.62 27.22
C ALA A 46 1.55 3.24 26.30
N GLY A 47 0.40 3.62 26.85
CA GLY A 47 -0.72 4.16 26.07
C GLY A 47 -0.41 5.48 25.35
N ASP A 48 0.62 6.20 25.79
CA ASP A 48 1.12 7.42 25.13
C ASP A 48 1.97 7.13 23.88
N ASP A 49 2.31 5.86 23.61
CA ASP A 49 2.98 5.45 22.38
C ASP A 49 2.09 5.58 21.15
N ASN A 50 2.73 5.56 19.98
CA ASN A 50 1.98 5.45 18.73
C ASN A 50 1.27 4.09 18.72
N PRO A 51 0.04 4.02 18.19
CA PRO A 51 -0.62 2.75 17.99
C PRO A 51 0.23 1.86 17.08
N LEU A 52 0.09 0.55 17.24
CA LEU A 52 0.76 -0.43 16.38
C LEU A 52 0.37 -0.19 14.93
N PHE A 53 -0.93 -0.07 14.68
CA PHE A 53 -1.51 0.33 13.41
C PHE A 53 -2.96 0.82 13.63
N THR A 54 -3.53 1.44 12.60
CA THR A 54 -4.93 1.89 12.58
C THR A 54 -5.63 1.25 11.39
N LEU A 55 -6.85 0.75 11.60
CA LEU A 55 -7.75 0.34 10.51
C LEU A 55 -8.98 1.25 10.47
N TYR A 56 -9.63 1.27 9.31
CA TYR A 56 -10.88 1.99 9.12
C TYR A 56 -12.08 1.06 9.26
N ALA A 57 -13.02 1.46 10.11
CA ALA A 57 -14.16 0.69 10.57
C ALA A 57 -15.42 0.98 9.75
N TRP A 58 -15.34 0.78 8.43
CA TRP A 58 -16.41 1.07 7.48
C TRP A 58 -17.40 -0.09 7.28
N ASP A 59 -17.38 -1.10 8.14
CA ASP A 59 -18.29 -2.24 8.02
C ASP A 59 -19.68 -1.94 8.56
N HIS A 60 -19.85 -0.82 9.30
CA HIS A 60 -21.13 -0.41 9.88
C HIS A 60 -21.23 1.12 10.00
N ALA A 61 -22.45 1.66 9.91
CA ALA A 61 -22.72 3.11 9.96
C ALA A 61 -22.29 3.78 11.28
N GLU A 62 -22.33 3.01 12.38
CA GLU A 62 -21.85 3.45 13.70
C GLU A 62 -20.34 3.30 13.91
N GLY A 63 -19.62 2.78 12.92
CA GLY A 63 -18.21 2.45 13.05
C GLY A 63 -18.06 1.04 13.61
N GLY A 64 -17.57 0.15 12.76
CA GLY A 64 -17.25 -1.21 13.16
C GLY A 64 -16.36 -1.90 12.15
N ILE A 65 -15.57 -2.88 12.61
CA ILE A 65 -14.72 -3.70 11.75
C ILE A 65 -14.92 -5.18 12.05
N HIS A 66 -14.87 -6.00 11.02
CA HIS A 66 -14.89 -7.46 11.13
C HIS A 66 -13.82 -7.97 12.11
N HIS A 67 -14.23 -8.66 13.18
CA HIS A 67 -13.33 -9.13 14.23
C HIS A 67 -12.20 -10.02 13.68
N GLY A 68 -12.52 -10.98 12.83
CA GLY A 68 -11.51 -11.86 12.24
C GLY A 68 -10.49 -11.14 11.36
N LEU A 69 -10.86 -10.00 10.75
CA LEU A 69 -9.93 -9.21 9.93
C LEU A 69 -8.93 -8.49 10.83
N ALA A 70 -9.44 -7.82 11.88
CA ALA A 70 -8.62 -7.17 12.89
C ALA A 70 -7.66 -8.14 13.58
N HIS A 71 -8.16 -9.31 13.98
CA HIS A 71 -7.33 -10.35 14.62
C HIS A 71 -6.25 -10.87 13.69
N ASN A 72 -6.59 -11.24 12.44
CA ASN A 72 -5.61 -11.76 11.48
C ASN A 72 -4.52 -10.73 11.19
N ALA A 73 -4.87 -9.44 11.08
CA ALA A 73 -3.88 -8.37 10.93
C ALA A 73 -2.92 -8.31 12.13
N CYS A 74 -3.44 -8.36 13.37
CA CYS A 74 -2.62 -8.36 14.56
C CYS A 74 -1.72 -9.61 14.66
N SER A 75 -2.26 -10.78 14.34
CA SER A 75 -1.51 -12.04 14.35
C SER A 75 -0.36 -12.03 13.35
N ILE A 76 -0.53 -11.44 12.16
CA ILE A 76 0.56 -11.29 11.17
C ILE A 76 1.70 -10.44 11.73
N PHE A 77 1.39 -9.31 12.36
CA PHE A 77 2.41 -8.46 12.99
C PHE A 77 3.09 -9.12 14.19
N ALA A 78 2.37 -10.00 14.89
CA ALA A 78 2.89 -10.83 15.98
C ALA A 78 3.53 -12.15 15.49
N ASP A 79 4.03 -12.19 14.25
CA ASP A 79 4.69 -13.37 13.67
C ASP A 79 3.82 -14.63 13.61
N ASN A 80 2.60 -14.47 13.08
CA ASN A 80 1.60 -15.53 12.93
C ASN A 80 1.14 -16.17 14.25
N ARG A 81 1.18 -15.42 15.36
CA ARG A 81 0.62 -15.84 16.65
C ARG A 81 -0.90 -15.71 16.64
N PHE A 82 -1.56 -16.70 16.01
CA PHE A 82 -3.02 -16.81 15.93
C PHE A 82 -3.68 -17.24 17.26
N ASP A 83 -2.88 -17.70 18.23
CA ASP A 83 -3.29 -17.97 19.61
C ASP A 83 -3.53 -16.68 20.43
N GLY A 84 -3.13 -15.52 19.90
CA GLY A 84 -3.41 -14.22 20.48
C GLY A 84 -4.89 -13.83 20.45
N TYR A 85 -5.23 -12.75 21.14
CA TYR A 85 -6.60 -12.24 21.21
C TYR A 85 -6.65 -10.73 21.44
N LEU A 86 -7.80 -10.15 21.10
CA LEU A 86 -8.06 -8.73 21.31
C LEU A 86 -8.70 -8.48 22.67
N SER A 87 -8.31 -7.37 23.27
CA SER A 87 -8.84 -6.85 24.53
C SER A 87 -9.16 -5.36 24.38
N SER A 88 -10.18 -4.89 25.09
CA SER A 88 -10.49 -3.45 25.24
C SER A 88 -9.73 -2.79 26.40
N THR A 89 -8.99 -3.58 27.18
CA THR A 89 -8.22 -3.09 28.33
C THR A 89 -6.75 -3.44 28.17
N CYS A 90 -5.89 -2.69 28.86
CA CYS A 90 -4.44 -2.93 28.90
C CYS A 90 -3.95 -3.29 30.31
N ASP A 91 -4.86 -3.67 31.21
CA ASP A 91 -4.58 -3.93 32.61
C ASP A 91 -4.16 -5.40 32.83
N GLY A 92 -3.03 -5.56 33.54
CA GLY A 92 -2.51 -6.85 33.93
C GLY A 92 -1.99 -7.72 32.77
N GLU A 93 -1.71 -8.98 33.08
CA GLU A 93 -1.02 -9.92 32.19
C GLU A 93 -1.81 -10.28 30.92
N HIS A 94 -3.14 -10.25 31.02
CA HIS A 94 -4.04 -10.84 30.05
C HIS A 94 -5.08 -9.86 29.49
N GLY A 95 -5.35 -8.73 30.17
CA GLY A 95 -6.48 -7.87 29.83
C GLY A 95 -7.82 -8.61 29.85
N GLU A 96 -8.90 -7.91 29.50
CA GLU A 96 -10.21 -8.53 29.31
C GLU A 96 -10.39 -8.99 27.87
N ARG A 97 -10.36 -10.31 27.62
CA ARG A 97 -10.58 -10.88 26.28
C ARG A 97 -11.98 -10.52 25.76
N ILE A 98 -12.04 -9.97 24.55
CA ILE A 98 -13.30 -9.69 23.87
C ILE A 98 -14.02 -11.01 23.56
N LYS A 99 -15.30 -11.09 23.95
CA LYS A 99 -16.17 -12.26 23.73
C LYS A 99 -16.96 -12.12 22.42
N ALA A 100 -16.27 -11.82 21.32
CA ALA A 100 -16.85 -11.72 19.98
C ALA A 100 -16.44 -12.95 19.15
N GLY A 101 -17.38 -13.49 18.37
CA GLY A 101 -17.11 -14.47 17.32
C GLY A 101 -16.29 -13.88 16.18
N TRP A 102 -15.80 -14.71 15.27
CA TRP A 102 -14.95 -14.24 14.16
C TRP A 102 -15.69 -13.30 13.20
N ASP A 103 -16.98 -13.54 12.99
CA ASP A 103 -17.85 -12.81 12.06
C ASP A 103 -18.63 -11.67 12.71
N ASP A 104 -18.31 -11.37 13.97
CA ASP A 104 -18.89 -10.28 14.73
C ASP A 104 -18.15 -8.97 14.44
N LEU A 105 -18.86 -7.85 14.61
CA LEU A 105 -18.29 -6.51 14.51
C LEU A 105 -17.62 -6.08 15.81
N LEU A 106 -16.39 -5.60 15.70
CA LEU A 106 -15.72 -4.81 16.73
C LEU A 106 -16.09 -3.32 16.55
N PRO A 107 -16.71 -2.67 17.54
CA PRO A 107 -17.12 -1.28 17.42
C PRO A 107 -15.91 -0.33 17.37
N ALA A 108 -16.06 0.76 16.62
CA ALA A 108 -15.04 1.81 16.54
C ALA A 108 -15.06 2.79 17.73
N ALA A 109 -15.48 2.34 18.90
CA ALA A 109 -15.66 3.17 20.09
C ALA A 109 -14.40 3.99 20.43
N ASP A 110 -14.52 5.00 21.30
CA ASP A 110 -13.43 5.88 21.75
C ASP A 110 -12.27 5.15 22.48
N THR A 111 -12.32 3.82 22.57
CA THR A 111 -11.33 2.96 23.22
C THR A 111 -10.49 2.21 22.20
N ASP A 112 -9.18 2.27 22.37
CA ASP A 112 -8.22 1.49 21.57
C ASP A 112 -8.26 -0.01 21.94
N TYR A 113 -7.96 -0.88 20.98
CA TYR A 113 -7.86 -2.33 21.22
C TYR A 113 -6.41 -2.76 21.41
N TYR A 114 -6.19 -3.75 22.27
CA TYR A 114 -4.89 -4.30 22.60
C TYR A 114 -4.81 -5.76 22.15
N PHE A 115 -3.71 -6.14 21.49
CA PHE A 115 -3.48 -7.52 21.08
C PHE A 115 -2.56 -8.25 22.05
N TYR A 116 -3.13 -9.19 22.81
CA TYR A 116 -2.41 -10.02 23.78
C TYR A 116 -1.98 -11.34 23.14
N VAL A 117 -0.74 -11.73 23.39
CA VAL A 117 -0.18 -13.03 22.98
C VAL A 117 0.17 -13.82 24.24
N PRO A 118 -0.27 -15.08 24.39
CA PRO A 118 0.12 -15.93 25.50
C PRO A 118 1.64 -16.08 25.62
N HIS A 119 2.13 -16.00 26.85
CA HIS A 119 3.54 -16.25 27.15
C HIS A 119 3.96 -17.65 26.67
N PRO A 120 5.14 -17.79 26.03
CA PRO A 120 5.62 -19.10 25.65
C PRO A 120 5.84 -19.96 26.92
N PRO A 121 5.52 -21.27 26.87
CA PRO A 121 5.46 -22.16 28.03
C PRO A 121 6.78 -22.28 28.81
N ASN A 122 7.91 -21.87 28.23
CA ASN A 122 9.25 -21.91 28.85
C ASN A 122 9.81 -20.52 29.21
N SER A 123 9.00 -19.46 29.22
CA SER A 123 9.47 -18.13 29.67
C SER A 123 9.57 -18.08 31.21
N THR A 124 10.71 -18.49 31.77
CA THR A 124 11.08 -18.07 33.11
C THR A 124 11.35 -16.58 33.08
N VAL A 125 10.45 -15.78 33.67
CA VAL A 125 10.72 -14.36 33.86
C VAL A 125 11.87 -14.26 34.87
N PRO A 126 12.93 -13.48 34.62
CA PRO A 126 13.88 -13.17 35.67
C PRO A 126 13.12 -12.47 36.81
N PRO A 127 13.30 -12.88 38.08
CA PRO A 127 12.63 -12.23 39.20
C PRO A 127 12.92 -10.73 39.14
N VAL A 128 11.90 -9.92 39.44
CA VAL A 128 12.03 -8.47 39.58
C VAL A 128 13.25 -8.23 40.48
N PRO A 129 14.28 -7.47 40.04
CA PRO A 129 15.43 -7.21 40.89
C PRO A 129 14.92 -6.54 42.17
N PRO A 130 15.33 -7.01 43.36
CA PRO A 130 14.89 -6.42 44.61
C PRO A 130 15.20 -4.93 44.59
N VAL A 131 14.21 -4.12 44.96
CA VAL A 131 14.35 -2.67 45.10
C VAL A 131 15.59 -2.40 45.94
N PRO A 132 16.59 -1.64 45.45
CA PRO A 132 17.78 -1.33 46.24
C PRO A 132 17.34 -0.65 47.54
N PRO A 133 17.93 -1.02 48.70
CA PRO A 133 17.53 -0.44 49.97
C PRO A 133 17.67 1.07 49.91
N VAL A 134 16.60 1.76 50.33
CA VAL A 134 16.58 3.22 50.43
C VAL A 134 17.78 3.66 51.28
N PRO A 135 18.63 4.57 50.80
CA PRO A 135 19.76 5.06 51.60
C PRO A 135 19.23 5.68 52.90
N PRO A 136 19.91 5.49 54.04
CA PRO A 136 19.46 6.01 55.32
C PRO A 136 19.32 7.53 55.24
N ALA A 137 18.12 8.02 55.56
CA ALA A 137 17.86 9.44 55.66
C ALA A 137 18.79 10.08 56.71
N PRO A 138 19.23 11.34 56.50
CA PRO A 138 20.04 12.06 57.49
C PRO A 138 19.28 12.18 58.83
N PRO A 139 19.99 12.23 59.96
CA PRO A 139 19.38 12.22 61.28
C PRO A 139 18.48 13.44 61.47
N VAL A 140 17.18 13.18 61.60
CA VAL A 140 16.19 14.18 62.01
C VAL A 140 16.30 14.37 63.53
N PRO A 141 16.29 15.61 64.05
CA PRO A 141 16.35 15.87 65.49
C PRO A 141 15.14 15.27 66.24
N PRO A 142 15.28 14.91 67.52
CA PRO A 142 14.28 14.15 68.25
C PRO A 142 12.99 14.94 68.45
N ALA A 143 11.89 14.45 67.86
CA ALA A 143 10.53 14.88 68.17
C ALA A 143 9.98 14.08 69.37
N PRO A 144 9.09 14.66 70.20
CA PRO A 144 8.54 14.03 71.40
C PRO A 144 7.67 12.79 71.09
N PRO A 145 7.53 11.85 72.05
CA PRO A 145 6.96 10.53 71.79
C PRO A 145 5.47 10.59 71.48
N ALA A 146 5.10 10.17 70.26
CA ALA A 146 3.73 9.87 69.88
C ALA A 146 3.29 8.51 70.46
N PRO A 147 1.99 8.35 70.80
CA PRO A 147 1.45 7.10 71.32
C PRO A 147 1.55 5.94 70.30
N PRO A 148 1.61 4.67 70.77
CA PRO A 148 1.87 3.52 69.91
C PRO A 148 0.72 3.30 68.92
N VAL A 149 1.03 3.50 67.64
CA VAL A 149 0.17 3.06 66.54
C VAL A 149 0.23 1.53 66.49
N PRO A 150 -0.91 0.81 66.50
CA PRO A 150 -0.91 -0.64 66.36
C PRO A 150 -0.27 -1.04 65.02
N PRO A 151 0.42 -2.20 64.96
CA PRO A 151 1.06 -2.64 63.73
C PRO A 151 0.01 -2.79 62.64
N VAL A 152 0.12 -1.95 61.62
CA VAL A 152 -0.61 -2.15 60.37
C VAL A 152 -0.17 -3.54 59.87
N PRO A 153 -1.09 -4.51 59.73
CA PRO A 153 -0.73 -5.81 59.17
C PRO A 153 -0.08 -5.57 57.81
N PRO A 154 0.96 -6.33 57.42
CA PRO A 154 1.53 -6.20 56.10
C PRO A 154 0.38 -6.34 55.11
N VAL A 155 0.11 -5.27 54.36
CA VAL A 155 -0.75 -5.36 53.19
C VAL A 155 -0.14 -6.51 52.38
N PRO A 156 -0.86 -7.63 52.18
CA PRO A 156 -0.34 -8.70 51.34
C PRO A 156 0.03 -8.03 50.01
N PRO A 157 1.21 -8.33 49.43
CA PRO A 157 1.53 -7.82 48.11
C PRO A 157 0.31 -8.13 47.23
N ASN A 158 -0.30 -7.06 46.71
CA ASN A 158 -1.35 -7.15 45.69
C ASN A 158 -0.83 -8.21 44.70
N PRO A 159 -1.57 -9.31 44.41
CA PRO A 159 -1.06 -10.37 43.56
C PRO A 159 -0.51 -9.72 42.30
N GLU A 160 0.83 -9.69 42.19
CA GLU A 160 1.53 -8.83 41.25
C GLU A 160 1.14 -9.31 39.86
N SER A 161 0.22 -8.60 39.22
CA SER A 161 -0.19 -8.88 37.87
C SER A 161 1.05 -8.73 37.01
N ARG A 162 1.58 -9.85 36.51
CA ARG A 162 2.73 -9.87 35.60
C ARG A 162 2.47 -8.87 34.46
N PRO A 163 3.48 -8.09 34.03
CA PRO A 163 3.29 -7.19 32.91
C PRO A 163 2.90 -7.96 31.64
N PRO A 164 2.16 -7.34 30.71
CA PRO A 164 1.83 -7.96 29.43
C PRO A 164 3.07 -8.46 28.70
N TYR A 165 2.94 -9.59 28.00
CA TYR A 165 4.05 -10.12 27.21
C TYR A 165 4.48 -9.13 26.12
N ARG A 166 5.76 -8.72 26.15
CA ARG A 166 6.39 -7.92 25.08
C ARG A 166 6.77 -8.83 23.91
N TRP A 167 5.78 -9.20 23.10
CA TRP A 167 6.00 -10.03 21.92
C TRP A 167 6.75 -9.27 20.81
N PRO A 168 7.60 -9.95 20.03
CA PRO A 168 8.36 -9.31 18.97
C PRO A 168 7.48 -9.00 17.75
N VAL A 169 7.65 -7.81 17.16
CA VAL A 169 6.87 -7.34 16.01
C VAL A 169 7.62 -7.58 14.71
N VAL A 170 6.95 -8.12 13.69
CA VAL A 170 7.51 -8.22 12.34
C VAL A 170 7.43 -6.84 11.66
N ALA A 171 8.58 -6.24 11.35
CA ALA A 171 8.64 -4.83 10.96
C ALA A 171 8.29 -4.56 9.48
N ASN A 172 8.43 -5.56 8.60
CA ASN A 172 8.14 -5.45 7.16
C ASN A 172 7.82 -6.82 6.56
N PHE A 173 7.33 -6.82 5.32
CA PHE A 173 6.93 -8.04 4.63
C PHE A 173 8.09 -9.00 4.34
N GLN A 174 9.30 -8.48 4.06
CA GLN A 174 10.46 -9.33 3.74
C GLN A 174 10.92 -10.17 4.94
N ASP A 175 10.81 -9.62 6.16
CA ASP A 175 11.15 -10.32 7.41
C ASP A 175 10.04 -11.28 7.90
N TRP A 176 8.85 -11.22 7.29
CA TRP A 176 7.72 -12.06 7.63
C TRP A 176 7.87 -13.45 7.01
N LYS A 177 7.58 -14.49 7.80
CA LYS A 177 7.52 -15.87 7.29
C LYS A 177 6.08 -16.27 7.04
N PHE A 178 5.84 -16.93 5.92
CA PHE A 178 4.53 -17.48 5.60
C PHE A 178 4.19 -18.61 6.60
N PRO A 179 2.99 -18.64 7.18
CA PRO A 179 2.63 -19.66 8.15
C PRO A 179 2.53 -21.04 7.49
N ARG A 180 2.95 -22.09 8.22
CA ARG A 180 2.80 -23.48 7.76
C ARG A 180 1.34 -23.94 7.75
N VAL A 181 0.52 -23.35 8.62
CA VAL A 181 -0.90 -23.67 8.77
C VAL A 181 -1.68 -22.40 8.48
N MET A 182 -2.60 -22.49 7.52
CA MET A 182 -3.48 -21.36 7.18
C MET A 182 -4.48 -21.09 8.29
N PRO A 183 -4.86 -19.82 8.54
CA PRO A 183 -5.82 -19.50 9.57
C PRO A 183 -7.23 -20.01 9.20
N ASP A 184 -7.99 -20.46 10.19
CA ASP A 184 -9.32 -21.06 10.01
C ASP A 184 -10.30 -20.17 9.20
N ILE A 185 -10.18 -18.85 9.34
CA ILE A 185 -11.02 -17.89 8.61
C ILE A 185 -10.77 -17.89 7.10
N TRP A 186 -9.60 -18.32 6.65
CA TRP A 186 -9.27 -18.43 5.23
C TRP A 186 -9.65 -19.80 4.68
N THR A 187 -9.44 -20.87 5.45
CA THR A 187 -9.72 -22.24 5.02
C THR A 187 -11.22 -22.52 4.90
N ARG A 188 -12.09 -21.78 5.59
CA ARG A 188 -13.55 -21.88 5.43
C ARG A 188 -14.03 -21.63 4.00
N CYS A 189 -13.30 -20.80 3.24
CA CYS A 189 -13.63 -20.44 1.87
C CYS A 189 -13.03 -21.40 0.83
N ALA A 190 -12.33 -22.47 1.25
CA ALA A 190 -11.70 -23.43 0.33
C ALA A 190 -12.68 -24.10 -0.64
N ARG A 191 -13.95 -24.28 -0.24
CA ARG A 191 -14.99 -24.86 -1.09
C ARG A 191 -15.30 -24.00 -2.33
N ILE A 192 -15.07 -22.70 -2.26
CA ILE A 192 -15.40 -21.73 -3.32
C ILE A 192 -14.30 -21.63 -4.37
N GLN A 193 -13.07 -22.01 -4.02
CA GLN A 193 -11.94 -21.94 -4.96
C GLN A 193 -12.07 -22.89 -6.17
N GLY A 194 -12.95 -23.90 -6.08
CA GLY A 194 -13.22 -24.86 -7.15
C GLY A 194 -12.07 -25.84 -7.38
N ALA A 195 -12.40 -27.07 -7.79
CA ALA A 195 -11.40 -28.13 -8.05
C ALA A 195 -10.69 -28.01 -9.43
N GLY A 196 -10.74 -26.84 -10.06
CA GLY A 196 -10.24 -26.64 -11.40
C GLY A 196 -8.73 -26.42 -11.42
N SER A 197 -7.96 -27.50 -11.54
CA SER A 197 -6.52 -27.43 -11.85
C SER A 197 -6.32 -27.11 -13.34
N ASN A 198 -6.68 -25.89 -13.74
CA ASN A 198 -6.32 -25.40 -15.05
C ASN A 198 -4.87 -24.91 -14.99
N THR A 199 -4.00 -25.51 -15.78
CA THR A 199 -2.64 -24.99 -16.01
C THR A 199 -2.60 -24.31 -17.38
N ALA A 200 -1.70 -23.36 -17.55
CA ALA A 200 -1.49 -22.69 -18.83
C ALA A 200 0.00 -22.47 -19.08
N PRO A 201 0.47 -22.62 -20.33
CA PRO A 201 1.84 -22.28 -20.67
C PRO A 201 2.17 -20.83 -20.30
N GLN A 202 3.38 -20.61 -19.76
CA GLN A 202 3.84 -19.31 -19.25
C GLN A 202 3.73 -18.16 -20.27
N SER A 203 4.02 -18.44 -21.55
CA SER A 203 3.92 -17.47 -22.65
C SER A 203 2.49 -16.97 -22.88
N THR A 204 1.49 -17.75 -22.45
CA THR A 204 0.06 -17.49 -22.63
C THR A 204 -0.68 -17.14 -21.34
N LEU A 205 0.03 -16.93 -20.22
CA LEU A 205 -0.59 -16.68 -18.91
C LEU A 205 -1.66 -15.59 -18.96
N THR A 206 -1.36 -14.44 -19.57
CA THR A 206 -2.31 -13.33 -19.69
C THR A 206 -3.57 -13.72 -20.46
N ALA A 207 -3.44 -14.51 -21.53
CA ALA A 207 -4.58 -14.98 -22.30
C ALA A 207 -5.41 -15.99 -21.51
N ALA A 208 -4.76 -16.90 -20.78
CA ALA A 208 -5.42 -17.87 -19.92
C ALA A 208 -6.18 -17.22 -18.76
N ILE A 209 -5.61 -16.19 -18.12
CA ILE A 209 -6.31 -15.42 -17.07
C ILE A 209 -7.51 -14.68 -17.67
N ARG A 210 -7.38 -14.08 -18.84
CA ARG A 210 -8.51 -13.44 -19.54
C ARG A 210 -9.61 -14.44 -19.89
N GLN A 211 -9.25 -15.67 -20.27
CA GLN A 211 -10.23 -16.72 -20.55
C GLN A 211 -10.90 -17.26 -19.29
N ARG A 212 -10.15 -17.35 -18.18
CA ARG A 212 -10.66 -17.78 -16.86
C ARG A 212 -11.60 -16.73 -16.26
N ASP A 213 -11.20 -15.46 -16.32
CA ASP A 213 -11.88 -14.37 -15.63
C ASP A 213 -12.94 -13.69 -16.46
N ILE A 214 -12.76 -13.61 -17.79
CA ILE A 214 -13.64 -12.98 -18.77
C ILE A 214 -13.76 -11.47 -18.57
N SER A 215 -14.08 -11.03 -17.36
CA SER A 215 -14.25 -9.63 -16.96
C SER A 215 -13.52 -9.32 -15.65
N CYS A 216 -13.45 -8.03 -15.31
CA CYS A 216 -12.91 -7.58 -14.03
C CYS A 216 -13.70 -8.20 -12.88
N ARG A 217 -12.99 -8.87 -11.98
CA ARG A 217 -13.56 -9.59 -10.83
C ARG A 217 -14.27 -8.70 -9.80
N ILE A 218 -14.09 -7.38 -9.88
CA ILE A 218 -14.74 -6.39 -9.00
C ILE A 218 -15.87 -5.67 -9.73
N THR A 219 -15.63 -5.21 -10.96
CA THR A 219 -16.51 -4.25 -11.65
C THR A 219 -17.35 -4.88 -12.76
N ALA A 220 -17.12 -6.15 -13.08
CA ALA A 220 -17.70 -6.89 -14.21
C ALA A 220 -17.40 -6.32 -15.62
N PHE A 221 -16.54 -5.30 -15.75
CA PHE A 221 -16.10 -4.77 -17.05
C PHE A 221 -15.20 -5.77 -17.78
N GLU A 222 -15.53 -6.10 -19.03
CA GLU A 222 -14.68 -6.94 -19.89
C GLU A 222 -13.50 -6.16 -20.51
N SER A 223 -13.76 -4.90 -20.88
CA SER A 223 -12.77 -4.01 -21.51
C SER A 223 -11.93 -3.25 -20.46
N GLY A 224 -10.76 -2.75 -20.90
CA GLY A 224 -9.87 -1.99 -20.01
C GLY A 224 -9.32 -2.79 -18.83
N THR A 225 -9.28 -4.12 -18.96
CA THR A 225 -8.82 -5.05 -17.94
C THR A 225 -7.32 -5.34 -18.07
N GLU A 226 -6.69 -5.56 -16.93
CA GLU A 226 -5.27 -5.86 -16.75
C GLU A 226 -5.11 -7.03 -15.79
N VAL A 227 -4.00 -7.76 -15.94
CA VAL A 227 -3.66 -8.87 -15.04
C VAL A 227 -2.88 -8.33 -13.86
N ALA A 228 -3.46 -8.49 -12.67
CA ALA A 228 -2.85 -8.09 -11.41
C ALA A 228 -2.29 -9.30 -10.67
N HIS A 229 -1.04 -9.24 -10.24
CA HIS A 229 -0.45 -10.30 -9.42
C HIS A 229 -0.88 -10.13 -7.95
N LEU A 230 -1.26 -11.22 -7.30
CA LEU A 230 -1.55 -11.26 -5.87
C LEU A 230 -0.26 -11.03 -5.08
N ILE A 231 0.75 -11.87 -5.28
CA ILE A 231 2.11 -11.62 -4.80
C ILE A 231 2.84 -10.82 -5.89
N PRO A 232 3.20 -9.56 -5.64
CA PRO A 232 3.86 -8.73 -6.64
C PRO A 232 5.20 -9.30 -7.10
N GLU A 233 5.55 -9.05 -8.36
CA GLU A 233 6.78 -9.58 -8.97
C GLU A 233 8.06 -9.14 -8.24
N HIS A 234 8.08 -7.93 -7.69
CA HIS A 234 9.21 -7.41 -6.92
C HIS A 234 9.42 -8.11 -5.56
N GLU A 235 8.46 -8.91 -5.11
CA GLU A 235 8.56 -9.70 -3.87
C GLU A 235 9.09 -11.13 -4.15
N ARG A 236 9.70 -11.38 -5.32
CA ARG A 236 10.28 -12.69 -5.71
C ARG A 236 11.20 -13.29 -4.65
N GLN A 237 12.05 -12.48 -4.01
CA GLN A 237 12.96 -12.97 -2.99
C GLN A 237 12.21 -13.55 -1.78
N TRP A 238 11.17 -12.85 -1.33
CA TRP A 238 10.32 -13.33 -0.23
C TRP A 238 9.59 -14.62 -0.62
N PHE A 239 9.05 -14.67 -1.85
CA PHE A 239 8.36 -15.84 -2.40
C PHE A 239 9.23 -17.10 -2.37
N LEU A 240 10.48 -16.98 -2.82
CA LEU A 240 11.45 -18.08 -2.81
C LEU A 240 11.83 -18.49 -1.38
N SER A 241 12.09 -17.53 -0.50
CA SER A 241 12.53 -17.78 0.89
C SER A 241 11.48 -18.46 1.77
N ASN A 242 10.21 -18.43 1.34
CA ASN A 242 9.08 -19.06 2.00
C ASN A 242 8.58 -20.30 1.25
N SER A 243 9.29 -20.74 0.21
CA SER A 243 8.92 -21.89 -0.63
C SER A 243 7.48 -21.81 -1.16
N MET A 244 7.04 -20.60 -1.52
CA MET A 244 5.66 -20.36 -1.94
C MET A 244 5.28 -21.11 -3.23
N ALA A 245 6.26 -21.55 -4.02
CA ALA A 245 6.06 -22.38 -5.21
C ALA A 245 5.32 -23.70 -4.93
N THR A 246 5.35 -24.20 -3.69
CA THR A 246 4.57 -25.39 -3.28
C THR A 246 3.06 -25.18 -3.44
N TRP A 247 2.59 -23.93 -3.42
CA TRP A 247 1.19 -23.56 -3.57
C TRP A 247 0.81 -23.14 -4.99
N ASN A 248 1.75 -23.22 -5.94
CA ASN A 248 1.44 -23.00 -7.36
C ASN A 248 0.48 -24.08 -7.87
N THR A 249 -0.41 -23.67 -8.77
CA THR A 249 -1.27 -24.60 -9.51
C THR A 249 -0.44 -25.43 -10.48
N ASP A 250 0.50 -24.77 -11.18
CA ASP A 250 1.45 -25.41 -12.07
C ASP A 250 2.81 -25.62 -11.36
N LEU A 251 3.05 -26.86 -10.92
CA LEU A 251 4.32 -27.26 -10.30
C LEU A 251 5.45 -27.47 -11.32
N THR A 252 5.19 -27.37 -12.62
CA THR A 252 6.17 -27.55 -13.69
C THR A 252 6.77 -26.24 -14.19
N LEU A 253 6.39 -25.11 -13.58
CA LEU A 253 6.91 -23.79 -13.93
C LEU A 253 8.44 -23.73 -13.77
N ASP A 254 9.08 -23.11 -14.76
CA ASP A 254 10.50 -22.76 -14.74
C ASP A 254 10.86 -21.96 -13.46
N PRO A 255 11.97 -22.28 -12.77
CA PRO A 255 12.49 -21.54 -11.62
C PRO A 255 12.56 -20.01 -11.79
N ASP A 256 12.75 -19.52 -13.02
CA ASP A 256 12.77 -18.09 -13.29
C ASP A 256 11.40 -17.41 -13.36
N ASN A 257 10.34 -18.19 -13.50
CA ASN A 257 8.98 -17.73 -13.75
C ASN A 257 7.97 -18.29 -12.74
N LEU A 258 8.42 -18.70 -11.55
CA LEU A 258 7.56 -19.31 -10.52
C LEU A 258 6.39 -18.42 -10.04
N LEU A 259 6.50 -17.10 -10.20
CA LEU A 259 5.44 -16.14 -9.88
C LEU A 259 4.34 -16.07 -10.96
N ARG A 260 4.60 -16.61 -12.16
CA ARG A 260 3.70 -16.59 -13.31
C ARG A 260 2.75 -17.79 -13.28
N ASP A 261 2.15 -18.03 -12.13
CA ASP A 261 1.11 -19.05 -11.91
C ASP A 261 -0.29 -18.44 -12.06
N LEU A 262 -1.25 -19.22 -12.56
CA LEU A 262 -2.64 -18.78 -12.66
C LEU A 262 -3.24 -18.45 -11.29
N GLY A 263 -2.85 -19.19 -10.26
CA GLY A 263 -3.31 -18.98 -8.90
C GLY A 263 -2.81 -17.68 -8.28
N ASN A 264 -1.72 -17.09 -8.80
CA ASN A 264 -1.11 -15.86 -8.30
C ASN A 264 -1.59 -14.59 -9.01
N ALA A 265 -2.64 -14.66 -9.82
CA ALA A 265 -3.09 -13.50 -10.59
C ALA A 265 -4.60 -13.43 -10.77
N VAL A 266 -5.11 -12.20 -10.89
CA VAL A 266 -6.54 -11.88 -11.03
C VAL A 266 -6.74 -10.79 -12.08
N LEU A 267 -7.85 -10.85 -12.83
CA LEU A 267 -8.18 -9.84 -13.83
C LEU A 267 -8.94 -8.66 -13.19
N LEU A 268 -8.37 -7.45 -13.29
CA LEU A 268 -8.94 -6.22 -12.73
C LEU A 268 -9.05 -5.13 -13.80
N ARG A 269 -9.99 -4.20 -13.67
CA ARG A 269 -10.02 -2.97 -14.46
C ARG A 269 -8.80 -2.11 -14.08
N SER A 270 -8.24 -1.35 -15.02
CA SER A 270 -6.97 -0.62 -14.82
C SER A 270 -6.92 0.30 -13.59
N ASP A 271 -8.02 0.98 -13.26
CA ASP A 271 -8.18 1.80 -12.06
C ASP A 271 -8.16 0.95 -10.78
N MET A 272 -8.89 -0.17 -10.78
CA MET A 272 -8.90 -1.13 -9.67
C MET A 272 -7.55 -1.80 -9.49
N HIS A 273 -6.84 -2.14 -10.57
CA HIS A 273 -5.49 -2.69 -10.52
C HIS A 273 -4.52 -1.70 -9.88
N THR A 274 -4.57 -0.44 -10.31
CA THR A 274 -3.76 0.64 -9.73
C THR A 274 -4.05 0.80 -8.23
N ALA A 275 -5.31 0.84 -7.84
CA ALA A 275 -5.71 0.96 -6.44
C ALA A 275 -5.32 -0.29 -5.60
N PHE A 276 -5.37 -1.48 -6.20
CA PHE A 276 -4.95 -2.73 -5.56
C PHE A 276 -3.46 -2.69 -5.25
N ASP A 277 -2.61 -2.31 -6.21
CA ASP A 277 -1.15 -2.21 -6.04
C ASP A 277 -0.71 -1.06 -5.13
N GLN A 278 -1.53 -0.02 -5.05
CA GLN A 278 -1.38 1.03 -4.04
C GLN A 278 -1.87 0.62 -2.65
N ARG A 279 -2.31 -0.64 -2.46
CA ARG A 279 -2.76 -1.20 -1.18
C ARG A 279 -4.02 -0.51 -0.62
N LYS A 280 -4.83 0.09 -1.48
CA LYS A 280 -6.06 0.80 -1.07
C LYS A 280 -7.12 -0.14 -0.55
N PHE A 281 -7.13 -1.38 -1.02
CA PHE A 281 -8.07 -2.42 -0.61
C PHE A 281 -7.43 -3.80 -0.66
N ILE A 282 -8.13 -4.77 -0.06
CA ILE A 282 -7.77 -6.18 -0.03
C ILE A 282 -8.99 -7.06 -0.36
N PHE A 283 -8.72 -8.33 -0.65
CA PHE A 283 -9.75 -9.37 -0.65
C PHE A 283 -9.67 -10.13 0.68
N PHE A 284 -10.79 -10.21 1.39
CA PHE A 284 -10.83 -10.88 2.70
C PHE A 284 -12.08 -11.75 2.83
N PRO A 285 -11.98 -12.95 3.43
CA PRO A 285 -13.12 -13.82 3.67
C PRO A 285 -13.89 -13.36 4.91
N LYS A 286 -14.90 -12.51 4.74
CA LYS A 286 -15.77 -12.04 5.85
C LYS A 286 -16.98 -12.91 6.12
N ASP A 287 -17.38 -13.72 5.14
CA ASP A 287 -18.41 -14.73 5.29
C ASP A 287 -17.85 -16.10 4.83
N PRO A 288 -18.51 -17.22 5.16
CA PRO A 288 -18.10 -18.53 4.67
C PRO A 288 -18.46 -18.78 3.20
N GLU A 289 -19.13 -17.83 2.54
CA GLU A 289 -19.68 -17.95 1.19
C GLU A 289 -18.79 -17.30 0.12
N GLY A 290 -17.83 -16.47 0.50
CA GLY A 290 -17.01 -15.75 -0.47
C GLY A 290 -15.96 -14.83 0.12
N PHE A 291 -15.25 -14.18 -0.81
CA PHE A 291 -14.38 -13.06 -0.52
C PHE A 291 -15.14 -11.76 -0.69
N VAL A 292 -14.71 -10.73 0.01
CA VAL A 292 -15.21 -9.37 -0.19
C VAL A 292 -14.06 -8.40 -0.41
N LEU A 293 -14.34 -7.30 -1.11
CA LEU A 293 -13.43 -6.17 -1.19
C LEU A 293 -13.51 -5.36 0.11
N HIS A 294 -12.43 -5.30 0.88
CA HIS A 294 -12.35 -4.43 2.05
C HIS A 294 -11.36 -3.29 1.84
N MET A 295 -11.80 -2.07 2.08
CA MET A 295 -10.98 -0.87 1.94
C MET A 295 -10.06 -0.70 3.14
N LEU A 296 -8.78 -0.46 2.89
CA LEU A 296 -7.77 -0.10 3.89
C LEU A 296 -7.58 1.42 4.00
N GLU A 297 -7.90 2.17 2.95
CA GLU A 297 -7.76 3.63 2.90
C GLU A 297 -9.01 4.29 2.33
N PRO A 298 -9.30 5.55 2.73
CA PRO A 298 -10.48 6.25 2.26
C PRO A 298 -10.27 6.60 0.78
N THR A 299 -11.26 6.26 -0.03
CA THR A 299 -11.34 6.63 -1.44
C THR A 299 -12.75 7.09 -1.71
N SER A 300 -12.91 8.20 -2.44
CA SER A 300 -14.21 8.80 -2.70
C SER A 300 -15.13 7.85 -3.47
N ASP A 301 -14.58 7.20 -4.49
CA ASP A 301 -15.41 6.49 -5.46
C ASP A 301 -15.36 4.98 -5.22
N ILE A 302 -14.15 4.40 -5.12
CA ILE A 302 -13.96 2.94 -4.99
C ILE A 302 -14.57 2.43 -3.68
N GLY A 303 -14.31 3.10 -2.57
CA GLY A 303 -14.84 2.73 -1.26
C GLY A 303 -16.36 2.87 -1.21
N LEU A 304 -16.90 3.94 -1.80
CA LEU A 304 -18.34 4.13 -1.89
C LEU A 304 -19.02 3.02 -2.70
N LEU A 305 -18.42 2.62 -3.83
CA LEU A 305 -19.02 1.67 -4.77
C LEU A 305 -18.82 0.20 -4.37
N TYR A 306 -17.65 -0.16 -3.84
CA TYR A 306 -17.22 -1.57 -3.76
C TYR A 306 -16.85 -2.06 -2.35
N HIS A 307 -16.87 -1.22 -1.31
CA HIS A 307 -16.58 -1.70 0.05
C HIS A 307 -17.59 -2.76 0.49
N ASN A 308 -17.08 -3.90 0.99
CA ASN A 308 -17.82 -5.10 1.38
C ASN A 308 -18.71 -5.69 0.27
N THR A 309 -18.36 -5.44 -0.99
CA THR A 309 -18.93 -6.14 -2.14
C THR A 309 -18.38 -7.56 -2.24
N ARG A 310 -19.27 -8.54 -2.37
CA ARG A 310 -18.94 -9.95 -2.61
C ARG A 310 -18.22 -10.13 -3.94
N LEU A 311 -17.21 -10.98 -3.95
CA LEU A 311 -16.36 -11.26 -5.09
C LEU A 311 -16.30 -12.77 -5.33
N ASP A 312 -16.47 -13.16 -6.59
CA ASP A 312 -16.18 -14.52 -7.05
C ASP A 312 -14.75 -14.56 -7.60
N ILE A 313 -13.83 -15.14 -6.83
CA ILE A 313 -12.39 -15.24 -7.18
C ILE A 313 -12.00 -16.73 -7.18
N PRO A 314 -12.46 -17.53 -8.17
CA PRO A 314 -12.17 -18.95 -8.24
C PRO A 314 -10.74 -19.16 -8.76
N GLN A 315 -10.17 -20.34 -8.45
CA GLN A 315 -8.85 -20.77 -8.95
C GLN A 315 -7.72 -19.77 -8.63
N CYS A 316 -7.83 -19.05 -7.51
CA CYS A 316 -6.75 -18.24 -6.94
C CYS A 316 -6.31 -18.87 -5.63
N SER A 317 -5.01 -19.10 -5.44
CA SER A 317 -4.54 -19.78 -4.23
C SER A 317 -4.90 -18.95 -2.99
N LEU A 318 -5.48 -19.61 -1.98
CA LEU A 318 -5.82 -18.98 -0.71
C LEU A 318 -4.56 -18.44 -0.02
N GLU A 319 -3.44 -19.14 -0.20
CA GLU A 319 -2.14 -18.79 0.33
C GLU A 319 -1.62 -17.50 -0.30
N PHE A 320 -1.82 -17.31 -1.61
CA PHE A 320 -1.45 -16.08 -2.30
C PHE A 320 -2.38 -14.90 -1.94
N LEU A 321 -3.68 -15.16 -1.74
CA LEU A 321 -4.61 -14.14 -1.24
C LEU A 321 -4.26 -13.71 0.19
N PHE A 322 -3.88 -14.67 1.06
CA PHE A 322 -3.43 -14.37 2.42
C PHE A 322 -2.09 -13.62 2.43
N ALA A 323 -1.14 -14.01 1.58
CA ALA A 323 0.11 -13.28 1.40
C ALA A 323 -0.13 -11.85 0.90
N ARG A 324 -1.08 -11.64 -0.02
CA ARG A 324 -1.50 -10.30 -0.45
C ARG A 324 -2.03 -9.47 0.70
N PHE A 325 -2.89 -10.06 1.54
CA PHE A 325 -3.42 -9.39 2.72
C PHE A 325 -2.29 -8.94 3.65
N ALA A 326 -1.38 -9.86 4.00
CA ALA A 326 -0.21 -9.56 4.82
C ALA A 326 0.64 -8.44 4.20
N TRP A 327 0.99 -8.56 2.91
CA TRP A 327 1.73 -7.53 2.18
C TRP A 327 1.06 -6.18 2.31
N SER A 328 -0.25 -6.09 2.06
CA SER A 328 -1.00 -4.83 2.03
C SER A 328 -1.01 -4.09 3.37
N ILE A 329 -1.00 -4.79 4.51
CA ILE A 329 -1.09 -4.15 5.83
C ILE A 329 0.27 -3.70 6.40
N PHE A 330 1.40 -4.26 5.99
CA PHE A 330 2.72 -3.91 6.58
C PHE A 330 3.08 -2.41 6.60
N PRO A 331 2.78 -1.61 5.56
CA PRO A 331 3.06 -0.17 5.60
C PRO A 331 2.36 0.59 6.73
N SER A 332 1.27 0.05 7.30
CA SER A 332 0.55 0.65 8.42
C SER A 332 1.37 0.70 9.72
N LEU A 333 2.42 -0.13 9.85
CA LEU A 333 3.34 -0.12 10.99
C LEU A 333 4.32 1.07 10.98
N SER A 334 4.41 1.80 9.88
CA SER A 334 5.38 2.90 9.73
C SER A 334 5.29 3.93 10.87
N GLY A 335 4.08 4.25 11.33
CA GLY A 335 3.85 5.16 12.46
C GLY A 335 4.40 4.61 13.80
N PHE A 336 4.17 3.33 14.08
CA PHE A 336 4.69 2.66 15.29
C PHE A 336 6.22 2.61 15.31
N LEU A 337 6.82 2.32 14.15
CA LEU A 337 8.25 2.11 13.96
C LEU A 337 9.07 3.41 13.85
N SER A 338 8.44 4.53 13.48
CA SER A 338 9.13 5.82 13.25
C SER A 338 9.29 6.68 14.51
N ARG A 339 8.83 6.24 15.68
CA ARG A 339 8.91 7.05 16.92
C ARG A 339 10.32 7.00 17.53
N PRO A 340 11.02 8.16 17.68
CA PRO A 340 12.38 8.19 18.22
C PRO A 340 12.42 7.87 19.72
N ALA A 341 13.58 7.44 20.20
CA ALA A 341 13.92 7.28 21.62
C ALA A 341 13.14 6.22 22.42
N ARG A 342 12.32 5.38 21.77
CA ARG A 342 11.75 4.19 22.40
C ARG A 342 12.19 2.93 21.69
N SER A 343 12.62 1.99 22.51
CA SER A 343 13.09 0.71 22.05
C SER A 343 11.94 -0.20 21.64
N ARG A 344 12.01 -0.81 20.45
CA ARG A 344 11.00 -1.73 19.92
C ARG A 344 11.61 -3.11 19.71
N LEU A 345 10.94 -4.14 20.20
CA LEU A 345 11.32 -5.53 19.97
C LEU A 345 10.81 -5.93 18.59
N VAL A 346 11.71 -6.16 17.64
CA VAL A 346 11.36 -6.51 16.26
C VAL A 346 12.06 -7.77 15.80
N ILE A 347 11.43 -8.50 14.88
CA ILE A 347 12.04 -9.64 14.20
C ILE A 347 12.73 -9.15 12.93
N ARG A 348 13.98 -9.57 12.73
CA ARG A 348 14.72 -9.34 11.49
C ARG A 348 15.25 -10.64 10.93
N SER A 349 15.20 -10.78 9.61
CA SER A 349 15.96 -11.80 8.91
C SER A 349 17.35 -11.26 8.62
N GLU A 350 18.38 -11.96 9.09
CA GLU A 350 19.75 -11.64 8.71
C GLU A 350 19.98 -12.02 7.23
N THR A 351 20.63 -11.14 6.47
CA THR A 351 20.77 -11.29 5.00
C THR A 351 21.69 -12.44 4.61
N ASP A 352 22.65 -12.77 5.48
CA ASP A 352 23.75 -13.67 5.14
C ASP A 352 23.49 -15.11 5.59
N THR A 353 22.79 -15.28 6.71
CA THR A 353 22.46 -16.59 7.30
C THR A 353 21.02 -17.00 7.07
N GLY A 354 20.12 -16.05 6.78
CA GLY A 354 18.67 -16.27 6.78
C GLY A 354 18.10 -16.56 8.16
N GLU A 355 18.91 -16.43 9.22
CA GLU A 355 18.48 -16.63 10.60
C GLU A 355 17.62 -15.46 11.07
N ARG A 356 16.53 -15.77 11.79
CA ARG A 356 15.62 -14.76 12.31
C ARG A 356 16.01 -14.41 13.72
N VAL A 357 16.47 -13.18 13.91
CA VAL A 357 16.90 -12.68 15.21
C VAL A 357 15.88 -11.69 15.73
N VAL A 358 15.56 -11.84 17.02
CA VAL A 358 14.77 -10.85 17.75
C VAL A 358 15.74 -9.78 18.24
N GLU A 359 15.63 -8.58 17.67
CA GLU A 359 16.49 -7.45 17.99
C GLU A 359 15.67 -6.37 18.71
N GLU A 360 16.28 -5.81 19.75
CA GLU A 360 15.76 -4.64 20.41
C GLU A 360 16.32 -3.37 19.75
N VAL A 361 15.46 -2.61 19.07
CA VAL A 361 15.89 -1.54 18.17
C VAL A 361 15.40 -0.19 18.69
N THR A 362 16.35 0.73 18.92
CA THR A 362 16.06 2.10 19.38
C THR A 362 16.03 3.12 18.23
N ASN A 363 16.59 2.76 17.06
CA ASN A 363 16.83 3.71 15.97
C ASN A 363 15.67 3.76 14.95
N ALA A 364 14.70 4.64 15.21
CA ALA A 364 13.44 4.75 14.48
C ALA A 364 13.57 5.10 12.98
N ILE A 365 14.61 5.86 12.60
CA ILE A 365 14.82 6.31 11.21
C ILE A 365 15.16 5.11 10.29
N VAL A 366 15.91 4.13 10.80
CA VAL A 366 16.25 2.91 10.05
C VAL A 366 15.01 2.02 9.89
N LEU A 367 14.19 1.92 10.94
CA LEU A 367 12.97 1.12 10.93
C LEU A 367 11.88 1.69 9.99
N GLY A 368 11.66 3.01 10.02
CA GLY A 368 10.66 3.66 9.17
C GLY A 368 10.97 3.52 7.67
N ARG A 369 12.24 3.68 7.26
CA ARG A 369 12.65 3.46 5.87
C ARG A 369 12.45 2.01 5.42
N LYS A 370 12.69 1.04 6.31
CA LYS A 370 12.51 -0.39 6.03
C LYS A 370 11.04 -0.81 5.97
N ALA A 371 10.18 -0.26 6.82
CA ALA A 371 8.72 -0.44 6.72
C ALA A 371 8.17 0.05 5.38
N THR A 372 8.79 1.09 4.80
CA THR A 372 8.45 1.61 3.48
C THR A 372 9.20 0.94 2.32
N ALA A 373 10.14 0.03 2.57
CA ALA A 373 11.00 -0.53 1.52
C ALA A 373 10.26 -1.49 0.57
N SER A 374 9.11 -2.04 0.97
CA SER A 374 8.21 -2.79 0.09
C SER A 374 7.38 -1.88 -0.84
N ARG A 375 7.53 -0.56 -0.77
CA ARG A 375 6.96 0.32 -1.80
C ARG A 375 7.73 -0.01 -3.09
N SER A 376 6.99 -0.34 -4.15
CA SER A 376 7.58 -0.45 -5.47
C SER A 376 8.36 0.82 -5.74
N ASN A 377 9.69 0.74 -5.74
CA ASN A 377 10.48 1.59 -6.59
C ASN A 377 10.16 1.11 -8.00
N SER A 378 8.98 1.46 -8.48
CA SER A 378 8.61 1.29 -9.88
C SER A 378 9.78 1.83 -10.66
N PRO A 379 10.45 1.04 -11.52
CA PRO A 379 11.57 1.53 -12.28
C PRO A 379 11.06 2.76 -13.01
N THR A 380 11.57 3.94 -12.65
CA THR A 380 11.37 5.15 -13.46
C THR A 380 11.62 4.71 -14.88
N LYS A 381 10.53 4.68 -15.65
CA LYS A 381 10.46 4.38 -17.08
C LYS A 381 11.79 4.78 -17.69
N ARG A 382 12.61 3.78 -18.07
CA ARG A 382 13.97 4.00 -18.58
C ARG A 382 13.91 5.15 -19.59
N SER A 383 14.53 6.27 -19.24
CA SER A 383 15.10 7.15 -20.24
C SER A 383 16.08 6.28 -21.01
N ARG A 384 15.73 5.93 -22.25
CA ARG A 384 16.68 5.35 -23.19
C ARG A 384 17.74 6.41 -23.45
N ILE A 385 18.97 6.13 -23.04
CA ILE A 385 20.31 6.56 -23.50
C ILE A 385 21.20 6.26 -22.28
N ALA A 386 22.18 5.36 -22.25
CA ALA A 386 23.00 4.78 -23.29
C ALA A 386 23.33 3.32 -22.94
N ALA A 387 23.32 2.45 -23.94
CA ALA A 387 24.10 1.23 -23.91
C ALA A 387 25.46 1.55 -24.53
N GLY A 388 26.53 1.13 -23.86
CA GLY A 388 27.91 1.22 -24.33
C GLY A 388 28.73 2.26 -23.58
N LEU A 389 29.41 1.82 -22.52
CA LEU A 389 30.87 1.75 -22.45
C LEU A 389 31.29 1.22 -21.07
N GLU A 390 32.43 0.57 -21.07
CA GLU A 390 32.91 -0.41 -20.10
C GLU A 390 33.28 0.15 -18.73
N GLU A 391 33.40 -0.78 -17.78
CA GLU A 391 33.97 -0.62 -16.44
C GLU A 391 35.41 -0.10 -16.53
N ASP A 392 35.71 1.05 -15.91
CA ASP A 392 36.90 1.21 -15.07
C ASP A 392 36.99 2.59 -14.42
N ASP A 393 37.67 2.60 -13.26
CA ASP A 393 38.27 3.75 -12.56
C ASP A 393 37.43 4.51 -11.51
N LYS A 394 37.34 3.90 -10.33
CA LYS A 394 37.07 4.57 -9.05
C LYS A 394 38.38 4.82 -8.29
N ASN A 395 39.30 5.69 -8.71
CA ASN A 395 40.31 6.20 -7.77
C ASN A 395 41.08 7.49 -8.12
N ALA A 396 40.51 8.43 -8.89
CA ALA A 396 41.26 9.58 -9.41
C ALA A 396 40.87 10.98 -8.85
N LEU A 397 40.22 11.10 -7.69
CA LEU A 397 39.99 12.43 -7.09
C LEU A 397 40.26 12.49 -5.59
N LYS A 398 41.44 12.01 -5.18
CA LYS A 398 41.92 12.25 -3.81
C LYS A 398 43.44 12.19 -3.67
N ARG A 399 44.21 12.86 -4.55
CA ARG A 399 45.60 13.29 -4.26
C ARG A 399 46.22 14.10 -5.40
N SER A 400 46.06 15.41 -5.32
CA SER A 400 47.00 16.40 -5.85
C SER A 400 46.66 17.72 -5.16
N ARG A 401 47.09 17.90 -3.90
CA ARG A 401 48.28 18.69 -3.51
C ARG A 401 48.21 20.12 -4.05
N ILE A 402 47.84 21.06 -3.19
CA ILE A 402 48.78 21.87 -2.39
C ILE A 402 49.62 22.76 -3.30
N ALA A 403 49.18 24.02 -3.45
CA ALA A 403 50.04 25.20 -3.44
C ALA A 403 49.17 26.48 -3.41
N ALA A 404 49.43 27.33 -2.40
CA ALA A 404 48.90 28.68 -2.13
C ALA A 404 47.40 28.75 -1.75
N GLY A 405 46.96 29.31 -0.62
CA GLY A 405 47.59 30.16 0.41
C GLY A 405 46.57 31.22 0.82
N LEU A 406 46.41 31.44 2.14
CA LEU A 406 45.61 32.46 2.85
C LEU A 406 44.16 32.08 3.25
N GLU A 407 44.07 31.63 4.51
CA GLU A 407 43.35 32.18 5.67
C GLU A 407 41.97 32.89 5.56
N GLU A 408 41.15 32.55 6.58
CA GLU A 408 40.06 33.29 7.25
C GLU A 408 38.58 33.16 6.80
N ASP A 409 37.83 32.56 7.74
CA ASP A 409 36.55 32.97 8.35
C ASP A 409 35.28 33.25 7.52
N ASP A 410 34.23 32.52 7.94
CA ASP A 410 32.95 33.06 8.43
C ASP A 410 31.65 32.53 7.76
N GLU A 411 30.64 32.59 8.61
CA GLU A 411 29.33 32.01 8.74
C GLU A 411 28.29 32.04 7.57
N ASN A 412 27.34 31.10 7.72
CA ASN A 412 25.90 31.23 7.46
C ASN A 412 25.38 31.27 6.01
N ALA A 413 24.79 30.15 5.56
CA ALA A 413 23.75 30.16 4.53
C ALA A 413 22.67 29.09 4.81
N PRO A 414 21.37 29.46 4.88
CA PRO A 414 20.30 28.56 5.29
C PRO A 414 19.83 27.68 4.13
N LYS A 415 19.81 26.36 4.34
CA LYS A 415 19.16 25.42 3.42
C LYS A 415 17.64 25.49 3.59
N ARG A 416 16.99 26.19 2.64
CA ARG A 416 15.53 26.21 2.49
C ARG A 416 14.97 24.80 2.31
N TYR A 417 14.26 24.32 3.32
CA TYR A 417 13.31 23.22 3.19
C TYR A 417 12.14 23.66 2.30
N ARG A 418 11.88 22.94 1.19
CA ARG A 418 10.58 23.05 0.51
C ARG A 418 9.58 22.18 1.24
N ILE A 419 8.70 22.84 1.98
CA ILE A 419 7.42 22.30 2.45
C ILE A 419 6.44 22.51 1.29
N CYS A 420 5.82 21.43 0.81
CA CYS A 420 4.70 21.53 -0.10
C CYS A 420 3.42 21.49 0.74
N GLU A 421 2.84 22.65 1.01
CA GLU A 421 1.46 22.78 1.47
C GLU A 421 0.52 22.54 0.29
N ALA A 422 -0.41 21.61 0.46
CA ALA A 422 -1.50 21.40 -0.49
C ALA A 422 -2.56 22.49 -0.24
N ALA A 423 -2.47 23.59 -0.99
CA ALA A 423 -3.51 24.60 -1.03
C ALA A 423 -4.74 24.03 -1.75
N SER A 424 -5.87 24.05 -1.05
CA SER A 424 -7.20 23.70 -1.53
C SER A 424 -7.72 24.86 -2.37
N ALA A 425 -7.79 24.69 -3.69
CA ALA A 425 -8.48 25.63 -4.56
C ALA A 425 -9.91 25.12 -4.80
N GLN A 426 -10.87 25.82 -4.20
CA GLN A 426 -12.28 25.74 -4.53
C GLN A 426 -12.50 26.40 -5.90
N CYS A 427 -13.10 25.67 -6.83
CA CYS A 427 -13.58 26.23 -8.09
C CYS A 427 -15.11 26.15 -8.08
N SER A 428 -15.75 27.25 -7.71
CA SER A 428 -17.16 27.51 -8.01
C SER A 428 -17.29 27.83 -9.50
N PHE A 429 -18.14 27.12 -10.23
CA PHE A 429 -18.67 27.65 -11.48
C PHE A 429 -20.16 27.43 -11.59
N ASP A 430 -20.82 28.56 -11.78
CA ASP A 430 -22.25 28.81 -11.88
C ASP A 430 -22.77 28.33 -13.25
N SER A 431 -23.92 27.66 -13.29
CA SER A 431 -24.56 27.23 -14.54
C SER A 431 -25.84 28.02 -14.78
N SER A 432 -25.74 29.08 -15.57
CA SER A 432 -26.88 29.73 -16.21
C SER A 432 -27.02 29.23 -17.65
N LEU A 433 -28.17 28.62 -17.92
CA LEU A 433 -28.71 28.23 -19.23
C LEU A 433 -28.71 29.38 -20.26
N SER A 434 -28.43 29.05 -21.52
CA SER A 434 -29.22 29.55 -22.65
C SER A 434 -29.12 28.62 -23.88
N THR A 435 -30.29 28.38 -24.45
CA THR A 435 -30.64 27.62 -25.66
C THR A 435 -30.24 28.39 -26.94
N VAL A 436 -30.03 27.67 -28.06
CA VAL A 436 -30.67 27.86 -29.39
C VAL A 436 -29.99 26.99 -30.49
N GLU A 437 -30.81 26.07 -31.03
CA GLU A 437 -31.04 25.58 -32.42
C GLU A 437 -29.91 25.22 -33.43
N ASP A 438 -29.93 23.92 -33.80
CA ASP A 438 -30.20 23.30 -35.12
C ASP A 438 -29.35 23.64 -36.38
N ALA A 439 -28.64 22.62 -36.89
CA ALA A 439 -28.47 22.31 -38.32
C ALA A 439 -27.75 20.96 -38.56
N GLN A 440 -28.46 19.99 -39.16
CA GLN A 440 -27.93 18.81 -39.91
C GLN A 440 -27.71 19.23 -41.40
N PRO A 441 -27.05 18.50 -42.35
CA PRO A 441 -26.74 17.05 -42.46
C PRO A 441 -25.38 16.76 -43.22
N PRO A 442 -25.09 15.64 -43.95
CA PRO A 442 -25.74 14.34 -44.11
C PRO A 442 -24.84 13.07 -43.97
N SER A 443 -25.54 11.94 -43.94
CA SER A 443 -25.13 10.53 -43.95
C SER A 443 -24.45 10.05 -45.23
N HIS A 444 -23.41 9.21 -45.12
CA HIS A 444 -23.07 8.20 -46.13
C HIS A 444 -22.63 6.89 -45.48
N SER A 445 -23.40 5.85 -45.75
CA SER A 445 -23.12 4.44 -45.50
C SER A 445 -22.07 3.91 -46.48
N HIS A 446 -21.08 3.15 -46.03
CA HIS A 446 -20.38 2.20 -46.89
C HIS A 446 -20.16 0.85 -46.20
N GLN A 447 -20.65 -0.17 -46.90
CA GLN A 447 -20.63 -1.59 -46.60
C GLN A 447 -19.19 -2.14 -46.57
N ILE A 448 -18.93 -3.09 -45.68
CA ILE A 448 -17.72 -3.91 -45.69
C ILE A 448 -18.05 -5.15 -46.53
N ASP A 449 -17.62 -5.14 -47.80
CA ASP A 449 -17.70 -6.33 -48.65
C ASP A 449 -16.54 -7.28 -48.35
N THR A 450 -16.93 -8.50 -47.99
CA THR A 450 -16.04 -9.64 -47.81
C THR A 450 -15.89 -10.32 -49.17
N ALA A 451 -14.68 -10.34 -49.74
CA ALA A 451 -14.39 -11.11 -50.94
C ALA A 451 -13.19 -12.04 -50.72
N GLN A 452 -13.51 -13.31 -50.42
CA GLN A 452 -12.64 -14.43 -50.75
C GLN A 452 -12.64 -14.62 -52.26
N SER A 453 -11.48 -14.57 -52.93
CA SER A 453 -11.20 -15.42 -54.09
C SER A 453 -9.71 -15.48 -54.43
N SER A 454 -9.18 -16.69 -54.28
CA SER A 454 -8.28 -17.41 -55.18
C SER A 454 -7.52 -16.61 -56.26
N TRP A 455 -6.20 -16.55 -56.11
CA TRP A 455 -5.27 -16.41 -57.24
C TRP A 455 -4.23 -17.53 -57.19
N GLN A 456 -4.39 -18.50 -58.08
CA GLN A 456 -3.30 -19.34 -58.56
C GLN A 456 -2.38 -18.46 -59.41
N SER A 457 -1.07 -18.52 -59.17
CA SER A 457 -0.08 -18.09 -60.17
C SER A 457 1.25 -18.81 -59.99
N SER A 458 1.55 -19.57 -61.03
CA SER A 458 2.83 -20.16 -61.38
C SER A 458 3.86 -19.08 -61.77
N ASN A 459 5.12 -19.39 -61.48
CA ASN A 459 6.36 -18.76 -61.99
C ASN A 459 6.71 -17.31 -61.57
N ARG A 460 7.57 -17.25 -60.54
CA ARG A 460 8.84 -16.51 -60.45
C ARG A 460 8.99 -15.21 -61.26
N GLU A 461 8.87 -14.09 -60.55
CA GLU A 461 9.95 -13.10 -60.41
C GLU A 461 9.75 -12.37 -59.06
N ILE A 462 10.64 -12.62 -58.11
CA ILE A 462 10.58 -12.01 -56.78
C ILE A 462 11.10 -10.57 -56.93
N MET A 463 10.18 -9.61 -57.13
CA MET A 463 10.48 -8.22 -56.78
C MET A 463 10.68 -8.15 -55.26
N LYS A 464 11.93 -8.00 -54.83
CA LYS A 464 12.28 -7.75 -53.42
C LYS A 464 11.62 -6.44 -52.98
N LEU A 465 10.48 -6.53 -52.32
CA LEU A 465 9.89 -5.42 -51.57
C LEU A 465 10.91 -4.93 -50.53
N PRO A 466 11.13 -3.60 -50.41
CA PRO A 466 12.01 -3.05 -49.38
C PRO A 466 11.56 -3.48 -47.99
N PRO A 467 12.47 -3.61 -47.00
CA PRO A 467 12.11 -3.91 -45.63
C PRO A 467 11.06 -2.91 -45.13
N GLU A 468 10.04 -3.39 -44.42
CA GLU A 468 8.90 -2.61 -43.89
C GLU A 468 9.32 -1.30 -43.20
N ASN A 469 10.50 -1.31 -42.56
CA ASN A 469 11.13 -0.15 -41.92
C ASN A 469 11.42 1.02 -42.88
N VAL A 470 11.77 0.75 -44.14
CA VAL A 470 12.05 1.77 -45.16
C VAL A 470 10.75 2.45 -45.60
N TYR A 471 9.66 1.68 -45.69
CA TYR A 471 8.34 2.19 -46.01
C TYR A 471 7.79 3.07 -44.87
N ILE A 472 7.91 2.61 -43.63
CA ILE A 472 7.50 3.37 -42.43
C ILE A 472 8.31 4.66 -42.31
N GLU A 473 9.62 4.62 -42.53
CA GLU A 473 10.47 5.82 -42.46
C GLU A 473 10.17 6.82 -43.58
N GLY A 474 9.78 6.32 -44.77
CA GLY A 474 9.30 7.14 -45.87
C GLY A 474 7.98 7.86 -45.54
N LEU A 475 7.03 7.16 -44.91
CA LEU A 475 5.77 7.75 -44.45
C LEU A 475 6.01 8.80 -43.37
N ARG A 476 6.89 8.51 -42.40
CA ARG A 476 7.26 9.45 -41.34
C ARG A 476 7.84 10.75 -41.88
N ARG A 477 8.74 10.67 -42.87
CA ARG A 477 9.34 11.86 -43.49
C ARG A 477 8.31 12.73 -44.19
N LYS A 478 7.39 12.13 -44.95
CA LYS A 478 6.31 12.86 -45.63
C LYS A 478 5.37 13.55 -44.63
N ALA A 479 5.03 12.89 -43.54
CA ALA A 479 4.19 13.49 -42.49
C ALA A 479 4.89 14.70 -41.83
N LEU A 480 6.19 14.60 -41.56
CA LEU A 480 6.98 15.69 -40.98
C LEU A 480 7.13 16.88 -41.93
N GLU A 481 7.24 16.65 -43.23
CA GLU A 481 7.27 17.73 -44.24
C GLU A 481 5.93 18.47 -44.31
N GLN A 482 4.80 17.78 -44.19
CA GLN A 482 3.46 18.38 -44.20
C GLN A 482 3.15 19.19 -42.93
N GLN A 483 3.73 18.80 -41.79
CA GLN A 483 3.51 19.48 -40.50
C GLN A 483 4.40 20.71 -40.31
N ARG A 484 5.41 20.93 -41.16
CA ARG A 484 6.33 22.06 -41.03
C ARG A 484 5.70 23.35 -41.56
N PRO A 485 5.79 24.46 -40.82
CA PRO A 485 5.34 25.77 -41.31
C PRO A 485 6.11 26.21 -42.57
N PRO A 486 5.50 27.01 -43.46
CA PRO A 486 6.19 27.59 -44.61
C PRO A 486 7.39 28.42 -44.15
N GLY A 487 8.60 28.10 -44.64
CA GLY A 487 9.84 28.78 -44.25
C GLY A 487 10.62 28.15 -43.09
N TYR A 488 10.22 26.96 -42.60
CA TYR A 488 10.97 26.22 -41.59
C TYR A 488 12.37 25.80 -42.10
N ILE A 489 13.42 26.30 -41.47
CA ILE A 489 14.82 25.93 -41.73
C ILE A 489 15.24 24.87 -40.71
N LEU A 490 15.60 23.69 -41.18
CA LEU A 490 16.10 22.60 -40.32
C LEU A 490 17.49 22.97 -39.78
N GLN A 491 17.55 23.40 -38.52
CA GLN A 491 18.81 23.68 -37.83
C GLN A 491 19.53 22.36 -37.46
N PRO A 492 20.85 22.25 -37.64
CA PRO A 492 21.62 21.08 -37.21
C PRO A 492 21.51 20.89 -35.68
N TYR A 493 21.17 19.68 -35.25
CA TYR A 493 21.12 19.34 -33.82
C TYR A 493 22.52 19.40 -33.21
N ASN A 494 22.68 20.14 -32.11
CA ASN A 494 23.91 20.19 -31.34
C ASN A 494 23.65 19.68 -29.91
N ARG A 495 24.26 18.56 -29.55
CA ARG A 495 24.11 17.90 -28.24
C ARG A 495 24.51 18.77 -27.05
N HIS A 496 25.28 19.83 -27.28
CA HIS A 496 25.75 20.75 -26.24
C HIS A 496 24.91 22.04 -26.15
N ARG A 497 23.82 22.16 -26.91
CA ARG A 497 22.92 23.33 -26.82
C ARG A 497 22.09 23.26 -25.52
N PRO A 498 22.02 24.34 -24.72
CA PRO A 498 21.17 24.40 -23.54
C PRO A 498 19.69 24.17 -23.88
N ALA A 499 18.96 23.45 -23.01
CA ALA A 499 17.57 23.06 -23.24
C ALA A 499 16.61 24.25 -23.44
N LYS A 500 16.87 25.38 -22.76
CA LYS A 500 16.08 26.62 -22.90
C LYS A 500 16.11 27.13 -24.34
N GLU A 501 17.30 27.20 -24.92
CA GLU A 501 17.54 27.68 -26.28
C GLU A 501 16.97 26.71 -27.33
N GLU A 502 16.92 25.41 -27.04
CA GLU A 502 16.23 24.43 -27.89
C GLU A 502 14.70 24.62 -27.91
N LEU A 503 14.10 24.88 -26.75
CA LEU A 503 12.66 25.11 -26.61
C LEU A 503 12.22 26.40 -27.32
N GLU A 504 13.01 27.48 -27.17
CA GLU A 504 12.76 28.74 -27.88
C GLU A 504 12.85 28.57 -29.40
N LEU A 505 13.81 27.79 -29.91
CA LEU A 505 13.91 27.41 -31.33
C LEU A 505 12.75 26.56 -31.84
N MET A 506 12.09 25.82 -30.95
CA MET A 506 10.87 25.05 -31.25
C MET A 506 9.60 25.91 -31.12
N GLY A 507 9.73 27.22 -30.89
CA GLY A 507 8.62 28.16 -30.78
C GLY A 507 7.95 28.17 -29.41
N VAL A 508 8.64 27.68 -28.37
CA VAL A 508 8.15 27.72 -26.98
C VAL A 508 8.70 28.98 -26.30
N GLU A 509 7.85 29.96 -26.05
CA GLU A 509 8.21 31.13 -25.23
C GLU A 509 8.28 30.73 -23.75
N ILE A 510 9.46 30.88 -23.14
CA ILE A 510 9.65 30.67 -21.70
C ILE A 510 9.58 32.05 -21.04
N LEU A 511 8.41 32.36 -20.46
CA LEU A 511 8.20 33.59 -19.69
C LEU A 511 8.95 33.48 -18.35
N GLU A 512 10.19 33.94 -18.33
CA GLU A 512 10.93 34.20 -17.10
C GLU A 512 10.48 35.57 -16.58
N ASN A 513 9.52 35.56 -15.63
CA ASN A 513 9.29 36.55 -14.56
C ASN A 513 7.79 36.65 -14.21
N LEU A 514 7.34 35.82 -13.28
CA LEU A 514 6.21 36.14 -12.40
C LEU A 514 6.73 36.08 -10.97
N ASP A 515 7.41 37.15 -10.55
CA ASP A 515 7.39 37.68 -9.20
C ASP A 515 8.19 38.99 -9.14
N ASN A 516 7.64 39.96 -8.39
CA ASN A 516 8.10 41.34 -8.16
C ASN A 516 7.64 42.40 -9.18
N ASN A 517 6.33 42.70 -9.18
CA ASN A 517 5.80 44.07 -9.02
C ASN A 517 4.27 44.06 -9.15
N LEU A 518 3.58 43.78 -8.05
CA LEU A 518 2.16 44.12 -7.86
C LEU A 518 2.05 44.89 -6.53
N TYR A 519 2.46 46.15 -6.58
CA TYR A 519 2.01 47.20 -5.69
C TYR A 519 1.79 48.43 -6.56
N ASP A 520 0.59 48.54 -7.11
CA ASP A 520 0.07 49.78 -7.68
C ASP A 520 -1.05 50.25 -6.74
N PRO A 521 -0.78 51.17 -5.80
CA PRO A 521 -1.74 51.59 -4.79
C PRO A 521 -2.78 52.61 -5.30
N ASP A 522 -2.84 52.93 -6.60
CA ASP A 522 -3.70 54.02 -7.12
C ASP A 522 -4.97 53.55 -7.87
N LEU A 523 -5.38 52.28 -7.77
CA LEU A 523 -6.46 51.71 -8.59
C LEU A 523 -7.82 51.45 -7.90
N TRP A 524 -8.09 52.01 -6.71
CA TRP A 524 -9.43 51.95 -6.11
C TRP A 524 -9.84 53.29 -5.49
N PRO A 525 -10.83 54.01 -6.05
CA PRO A 525 -11.41 55.17 -5.38
C PRO A 525 -12.31 54.69 -4.23
N ASP A 526 -12.08 55.24 -3.04
CA ASP A 526 -12.95 55.06 -1.86
C ASP A 526 -14.40 55.49 -2.18
N PRO A 527 -15.41 54.70 -1.80
CA PRO A 527 -16.77 55.19 -1.74
C PRO A 527 -16.97 56.01 -0.46
N LEU A 528 -17.08 57.33 -0.63
CA LEU A 528 -17.64 58.25 0.36
C LEU A 528 -19.16 58.05 0.49
N THR A 529 -19.61 58.30 1.73
CA THR A 529 -20.99 58.50 2.27
C THR A 529 -21.84 57.28 2.59
#